data_AF-M4YLB0-F1
#
_entry.id   AF-M4YLB0-F1
#
_cell.length_a   1.000
_cell.length_b   1.000
_cell.length_c   1.000
_cell.angle_alpha   90.00
_cell.angle_beta   90.00
_cell.angle_gamma   90.00
#
_symmetry.space_group_name_H-M   'P 1'
#
loop_
_entity.id
_entity.type
_entity.pdbx_description
1 polymer ?
#
loop_
_entity_poly.entity_id
_entity_poly.type
_entity_poly.pdbx_seq_one_letter_code
_entity_poly.pdbx_strand_id
1 'polypeptide(L)' 'MLTIEQCRKYIIVMLIATVADGIVSGYCFHNKEYDLMFVPLFVGFILLFITYYFIEMKGNLESGFAVSEY' A
#
# COMPACT_ATOMS: atom_id res chain seq x y z
N MET A 1 9.21 -0.46 -17.97
CA MET A 1 7.89 -1.13 -17.98
C MET A 1 7.80 -1.98 -16.72
N LEU A 2 6.75 -1.84 -15.92
CA LEU A 2 6.55 -2.67 -14.72
C LEU A 2 6.11 -4.08 -15.15
N THR A 3 6.67 -5.13 -14.54
CA THR A 3 6.24 -6.52 -14.81
C THR A 3 5.19 -6.98 -13.81
N ILE A 4 4.39 -7.99 -14.18
CA ILE A 4 3.39 -8.62 -13.29
C ILE A 4 4.04 -9.12 -12.00
N GLU A 5 5.25 -9.69 -12.10
CA GLU A 5 5.99 -10.21 -10.94
C GLU A 5 6.47 -9.09 -10.00
N GLN A 6 6.87 -7.94 -10.56
CA GLN A 6 7.16 -6.73 -9.78
C GLN A 6 5.90 -6.20 -9.08
N CYS A 7 4.77 -6.10 -9.78
CA CYS A 7 3.50 -5.71 -9.15
C CYS A 7 3.15 -6.64 -7.98
N ARG A 8 3.22 -7.97 -8.17
CA ARG A 8 2.96 -8.95 -7.11
C ARG A 8 3.89 -8.75 -5.91
N LYS A 9 5.18 -8.55 -6.16
CA LYS A 9 6.17 -8.30 -5.10
C LYS A 9 5.84 -7.01 -4.34
N TYR A 10 5.53 -5.92 -5.04
CA TYR A 10 5.20 -4.65 -4.41
C TYR A 10 3.91 -4.73 -3.59
N ILE A 11 2.86 -5.41 -4.09
CA ILE A 11 1.62 -5.65 -3.32
C ILE A 11 1.95 -6.35 -1.99
N ILE A 12 2.74 -7.42 -2.03
CA ILE A 12 3.12 -8.16 -0.82
C ILE A 12 3.91 -7.27 0.15
N VAL A 13 4.89 -6.51 -0.35
CA VAL A 13 5.69 -5.59 0.47
C VAL A 13 4.82 -4.52 1.12
N MET A 14 3.88 -3.93 0.36
CA MET A 14 2.98 -2.91 0.90
C MET A 14 2.02 -3.48 1.93
N LEU A 15 1.50 -4.70 1.74
CA LEU A 15 0.66 -5.38 2.74
C LEU A 15 1.43 -5.61 4.05
N ILE A 16 2.69 -6.06 3.99
CA ILE A 16 3.54 -6.23 5.18
C ILE A 16 3.76 -4.88 5.87
N ALA A 17 4.04 -3.83 5.10
CA ALA A 17 4.20 -2.48 5.63
C ALA A 17 2.92 -1.97 6.31
N THR A 18 1.74 -2.22 5.74
CA THR A 18 0.45 -1.85 6.34
C THR A 18 0.21 -2.58 7.66
N VAL A 19 0.58 -3.85 7.77
CA VAL A 19 0.49 -4.59 9.04
C VAL A 19 1.42 -3.99 10.10
N ALA A 20 2.66 -3.65 9.73
CA ALA A 20 3.60 -3.02 10.64
C ALA A 20 3.10 -1.63 11.09
N ASP A 21 2.56 -0.83 10.17
CA ASP A 21 1.95 0.46 10.48
C ASP A 21 0.74 0.34 11.42
N GLY A 22 -0.09 -0.69 11.23
CA GLY A 22 -1.19 -1.01 12.15
C GLY A 22 -0.72 -1.32 13.57
N ILE A 23 0.41 -2.00 13.73
CA ILE A 23 1.02 -2.27 15.04
C ILE A 23 1.48 -0.96 15.70
N VAL A 24 2.14 -0.08 14.94
CA VAL A 24 2.59 1.23 15.44
C VAL A 24 1.41 2.12 15.83
N SER A 25 0.38 2.19 14.98
CA SER A 25 -0.87 2.90 15.27
C SER A 25 -1.54 2.37 16.54
N GLY A 26 -1.61 1.06 16.71
CA GLY A 26 -2.17 0.42 17.90
C GLY A 26 -1.39 0.75 19.18
N TYR A 27 -0.06 0.83 19.09
CA TYR A 27 0.79 1.26 20.21
C TYR A 27 0.52 2.72 20.61
N CYS A 28 0.49 3.65 19.64
CA CYS A 28 0.16 5.06 19.90
C CYS A 28 -1.25 5.22 20.51
N PHE A 29 -2.23 4.46 20.01
CA PHE A 29 -3.58 4.46 20.56
C PHE A 29 -3.61 3.99 22.03
N HIS A 30 -2.89 2.91 22.36
CA HIS A 30 -2.83 2.39 23.73
C HIS A 30 -2.20 3.40 24.71
N ASN A 31 -1.18 4.13 24.27
CA ASN A 31 -0.50 5.16 25.08
C ASN A 31 -1.25 6.50 25.13
N LYS A 32 -2.40 6.62 24.45
CA LYS A 32 -3.21 7.86 24.34
C LYS A 32 -2.46 9.02 23.67
N GLU A 33 -1.52 8.71 22.78
CA GLU A 33 -0.73 9.67 22.02
C GLU A 33 -1.45 10.06 20.72
N TYR A 34 -2.61 10.71 20.84
CA TYR A 34 -3.51 10.96 19.71
C TYR A 34 -2.90 11.83 18.61
N ASP A 35 -2.07 12.81 18.97
CA ASP A 35 -1.40 13.69 17.99
C ASP A 35 -0.36 12.92 17.16
N LEU A 36 0.35 11.98 17.79
CA LEU A 36 1.32 11.14 17.10
C LEU A 36 0.66 10.03 16.27
N MET A 37 -0.53 9.58 16.66
CA MET A 37 -1.32 8.57 15.95
C MET A 37 -1.76 9.02 14.55
N PHE A 38 -1.86 10.33 14.31
CA PHE A 38 -2.19 10.84 12.97
C PHE A 38 -1.15 10.45 11.92
N VAL A 39 0.13 10.40 12.29
CA VAL A 39 1.23 10.09 11.37
C VAL A 39 1.13 8.68 10.81
N PRO A 40 1.08 7.59 11.62
CA PRO A 40 0.95 6.25 11.08
C PRO A 40 -0.40 6.07 10.38
N LEU A 41 -1.50 6.66 10.84
CA LEU A 41 -2.78 6.61 10.10
C LEU A 41 -2.67 7.20 8.67
N PHE A 42 -1.97 8.32 8.52
CA PHE A 42 -1.72 8.93 7.21
C PHE A 42 -0.79 8.08 6.34
N VAL A 43 0.24 7.48 6.95
CA VAL A 43 1.14 6.54 6.26
C VAL A 43 0.38 5.29 5.80
N GLY A 44 -0.47 4.71 6.65
CA GLY A 44 -1.35 3.59 6.32
C GLY A 44 -2.29 3.92 5.16
N PHE A 45 -2.84 5.13 5.11
CA PHE A 45 -3.64 5.58 3.96
C PHE A 45 -2.83 5.59 2.65
N ILE A 46 -1.60 6.13 2.68
CA ILE A 46 -0.70 6.14 1.53
C ILE A 46 -0.34 4.71 1.10
N LEU A 47 -0.04 3.82 2.04
CA LEU A 47 0.28 2.43 1.76
C LEU A 47 -0.87 1.71 1.06
N LEU A 48 -2.11 1.92 1.52
CA LEU A 48 -3.30 1.35 0.87
C LEU A 48 -3.50 1.91 -0.54
N PHE A 49 -3.32 3.22 -0.73
CA PHE A 49 -3.42 3.86 -2.05
C PHE A 49 -2.38 3.28 -3.04
N ILE A 50 -1.12 3.18 -2.61
CA ILE A 50 -0.04 2.60 -3.44
C ILE A 50 -0.31 1.11 -3.70
N THR A 51 -0.80 0.37 -2.72
CA THR A 51 -1.17 -1.05 -2.90
C THR A 51 -2.24 -1.19 -3.97
N TYR A 52 -3.29 -0.35 -3.91
CA TYR A 52 -4.37 -0.35 -4.89
C TYR A 52 -3.86 -0.06 -6.31
N TYR A 53 -2.98 0.93 -6.46
CA TYR A 53 -2.34 1.23 -7.74
C TYR A 53 -1.62 0.02 -8.35
N PHE A 54 -0.85 -0.73 -7.55
CA PHE A 54 -0.18 -1.94 -8.06
C PHE A 54 -1.13 -3.09 -8.35
N ILE A 55 -2.24 -3.22 -7.61
CA ILE A 55 -3.30 -4.19 -7.92
C ILE A 55 -3.91 -3.88 -9.28
N GLU A 56 -4.29 -2.63 -9.52
CA GLU A 56 -4.89 -2.18 -10.78
C GLU A 56 -3.91 -2.35 -11.94
N MET A 57 -2.66 -1.91 -11.78
CA MET A 57 -1.61 -2.07 -12.79
C MET A 57 -1.37 -3.55 -13.11
N LYS A 58 -1.37 -4.44 -12.11
CA LYS A 58 -1.27 -5.89 -12.34
C LYS A 58 -2.45 -6.40 -13.17
N GLY A 59 -3.67 -5.98 -12.86
CA GLY A 59 -4.88 -6.35 -13.61
C GLY A 59 -4.85 -5.88 -15.07
N ASN A 60 -4.37 -4.66 -15.31
CA ASN A 60 -4.19 -4.12 -16.66
C ASN A 60 -3.15 -4.92 -17.47
N LEU A 61 -2.02 -5.28 -16.84
CA LEU A 61 -0.99 -6.11 -17.47
C LEU A 61 -1.46 -7.55 -17.72
N GLU A 62 -2.23 -8.15 -16.80
CA GLU A 62 -2.78 -9.51 -16.94
C GLU A 62 -3.88 -9.60 -18.01
N SER A 63 -4.68 -8.55 -18.18
CA SER A 63 -5.75 -8.50 -19.19
C SER A 63 -5.24 -8.22 -20.61
N GLY A 64 -3.93 -7.94 -20.77
CA GLY A 64 -3.36 -7.60 -22.08
C GLY A 64 -3.92 -6.29 -22.65
N PHE A 65 -4.57 -5.46 -21.83
CA PHE A 65 -4.79 -4.05 -22.17
C PHE A 65 -3.41 -3.46 -22.36
N ALA A 66 -3.03 -3.28 -23.64
CA ALA A 66 -1.93 -2.41 -24.00
C ALA A 66 -2.16 -1.14 -23.20
N VAL A 67 -1.22 -0.84 -22.28
CA VAL A 67 -1.15 0.44 -21.61
C VAL A 67 -0.89 1.43 -22.74
N SER A 68 -1.98 1.82 -23.43
CA SER A 68 -1.95 2.88 -24.42
C SER A 68 -1.78 4.13 -23.58
N GLU A 69 -0.49 4.42 -23.38
CA GLU A 69 0.08 5.74 -23.16
C GLU A 69 -0.99 6.83 -23.11
N TYR A 70 -1.34 7.21 -21.89
CA TYR A 70 -1.59 8.62 -21.62
C TYR A 70 -0.24 9.28 -21.35
#